data_AF-A0A973JDF6-F1
#
_entry.id   AF-A0A973JDF6-F1
#
_cell.length_a   1.000
_cell.length_b   1.000
_cell.length_c   1.000
_cell.angle_alpha   90.00
_cell.angle_beta   90.00
_cell.angle_gamma   90.00
#
_symmetry.space_group_name_H-M   'P 1'
#
loop_
_entity.id
_entity.type
_entity.pdbx_description
1 polymer ?
#
loop_
_entity_poly.entity_id
_entity_poly.type
_entity_poly.pdbx_seq_one_letter_code
_entity_poly.pdbx_strand_id
1 'polypeptide(L)'
;MDAPSKDMVGLLGEDGGEIGDTRKGDIIIDGRLLKTDDRIYNLHDVEGDNLVSDAKKDREIIVIDGRVYERVLNPGDAVYDLTDEVEKGSGGFMYDPGLNEEIMKAVAETTERIVKEMVPEIAERVIREEIEKLKR
;
A
#
# COMPACT_ATOMS: atom_id res chain seq x y z
N MET A 1 17.10 52.99 -28.67
CA MET A 1 16.59 52.83 -27.29
C MET A 1 15.68 51.63 -27.34
N ASP A 2 16.26 50.45 -27.15
CA ASP A 2 15.57 49.18 -27.35
C ASP A 2 14.87 48.77 -26.06
N ALA A 3 13.58 48.46 -26.18
CA ALA A 3 12.75 47.95 -25.11
C ALA A 3 13.15 46.51 -24.78
N PRO A 4 13.18 46.08 -23.50
CA PRO A 4 13.33 44.68 -23.18
C PRO A 4 12.00 43.92 -23.39
N SER A 5 12.14 42.82 -24.12
CA SER A 5 11.09 41.89 -24.54
C SER A 5 10.36 41.26 -23.37
N LYS A 6 9.04 41.21 -23.49
CA LYS A 6 8.16 40.30 -22.75
C LYS A 6 8.51 38.87 -23.14
N ASP A 7 8.63 37.99 -22.15
CA ASP A 7 8.17 36.60 -22.19
C ASP A 7 7.98 36.15 -20.74
N MET A 8 6.92 36.67 -20.12
CA MET A 8 6.48 36.30 -18.78
C MET A 8 5.27 35.37 -18.95
N VAL A 9 5.52 34.10 -19.22
CA VAL A 9 4.48 33.07 -19.19
C VAL A 9 4.48 32.48 -17.79
N GLY A 10 3.82 33.19 -16.87
CA GLY A 10 3.49 32.64 -15.56
C GLY A 10 2.36 31.63 -15.73
N LEU A 11 2.66 30.33 -15.64
CA LEU A 11 1.63 29.32 -15.40
C LEU A 11 1.31 29.32 -13.90
N LEU A 12 0.12 29.79 -13.59
CA LEU A 12 -0.48 29.73 -12.26
C LEU A 12 -0.82 28.27 -11.93
N GLY A 13 -0.18 27.72 -10.90
CA GLY A 13 -0.71 26.56 -10.18
C GLY A 13 -1.86 27.01 -9.27
N GLU A 14 -2.88 26.15 -9.09
CA GLU A 14 -4.07 26.47 -8.28
C GLU A 14 -3.79 26.59 -6.77
N ASP A 15 -2.62 26.13 -6.32
CA ASP A 15 -2.10 26.40 -4.99
C ASP A 15 -0.95 27.40 -5.12
N GLY A 16 -1.15 28.64 -4.65
CA GLY A 16 -0.28 29.80 -4.83
C GLY A 16 1.13 29.71 -4.22
N GLY A 17 1.91 28.70 -4.59
CA GLY A 17 3.36 28.67 -4.45
C GLY A 17 4.00 29.26 -5.70
N GLU A 18 4.75 30.34 -5.54
CA GLU A 18 5.57 30.88 -6.63
C GLU A 18 6.54 29.79 -7.11
N ILE A 19 6.35 29.33 -8.36
CA ILE A 19 7.36 28.51 -9.05
C ILE A 19 8.55 29.43 -9.28
N GLY A 20 9.52 29.36 -8.37
CA GLY A 20 10.76 30.11 -8.45
C GLY A 20 11.45 29.92 -9.81
N ASP A 21 12.15 30.98 -10.21
CA ASP A 21 12.92 31.15 -11.46
C ASP A 21 13.38 29.82 -12.09
N THR A 22 12.62 29.37 -13.10
CA THR A 22 12.86 28.09 -13.77
C THR A 22 14.14 28.18 -14.60
N ARG A 23 15.10 27.30 -14.32
CA ARG A 23 16.37 27.26 -15.04
C ARG A 23 16.21 26.43 -16.30
N LYS A 24 17.04 26.73 -17.31
CA LYS A 24 17.13 25.95 -18.54
C LYS A 24 17.63 24.54 -18.20
N GLY A 25 16.72 23.57 -18.17
CA GLY A 25 17.01 22.17 -17.81
C GLY A 25 16.13 21.62 -16.68
N ASP A 26 15.28 22.45 -16.06
CA ASP A 26 14.30 21.97 -15.08
C ASP A 26 13.12 21.27 -15.79
N ILE A 27 12.59 20.21 -15.19
CA ILE A 27 11.51 19.39 -15.73
C ILE A 27 10.30 19.50 -14.80
N ILE A 28 9.09 19.68 -15.34
CA ILE A 28 7.86 19.66 -14.55
C ILE A 28 7.13 18.36 -14.83
N ILE A 29 6.89 17.56 -13.79
CA ILE A 29 6.10 16.33 -13.85
C ILE A 29 5.07 16.37 -12.72
N ASP A 30 3.80 16.15 -13.04
CA ASP A 30 2.69 16.16 -12.06
C ASP A 30 2.67 17.42 -11.17
N GLY A 31 2.93 18.58 -11.77
CA GLY A 31 2.99 19.87 -11.07
C GLY A 31 4.23 20.07 -10.18
N ARG A 32 5.16 19.11 -10.11
CA ARG A 32 6.40 19.22 -9.33
C ARG A 32 7.58 19.62 -10.22
N LEU A 33 8.33 20.62 -9.77
CA LEU A 33 9.57 21.06 -10.41
C LEU A 33 10.72 20.14 -9.98
N LEU A 34 11.25 19.41 -10.95
CA LEU A 34 12.45 18.58 -10.85
C LEU A 34 13.64 19.39 -11.37
N LYS A 35 14.71 19.42 -10.60
CA LYS A 35 15.94 20.12 -10.94
C LYS A 35 16.92 19.19 -11.62
N THR A 36 17.91 19.78 -12.30
CA THR A 36 18.93 19.03 -13.03
C THR A 36 19.89 18.23 -12.13
N ASP A 37 19.93 18.54 -10.82
CA ASP A 37 20.68 17.82 -9.80
C ASP A 37 19.87 16.70 -9.10
N ASP A 38 18.58 16.55 -9.42
CA ASP A 38 17.77 15.47 -8.87
C ASP A 38 18.10 14.12 -9.55
N ARG A 39 18.23 13.05 -8.75
CA ARG A 39 18.41 11.69 -9.28
C ARG A 39 17.04 11.07 -9.52
N ILE A 40 16.72 10.82 -10.78
CA ILE A 40 15.42 10.30 -11.22
C ILE A 40 15.57 8.80 -11.53
N TYR A 41 14.79 7.97 -10.84
CA TYR A 41 14.73 6.53 -11.04
C TYR A 41 13.34 6.11 -11.56
N ASN A 42 13.29 5.18 -12.51
CA ASN A 42 12.08 4.44 -12.83
C ASN A 42 11.96 3.21 -11.93
N LEU A 43 10.74 2.71 -11.78
CA LEU A 43 10.45 1.49 -11.00
C LEU A 43 11.26 0.26 -11.47
N HIS A 44 11.64 0.21 -12.75
CA HIS A 44 12.44 -0.88 -13.32
C HIS A 44 13.96 -0.65 -13.25
N ASP A 45 14.42 0.52 -12.80
CA ASP A 45 15.86 0.85 -12.72
C ASP A 45 16.51 0.28 -11.45
N VAL A 46 15.76 -0.46 -10.63
CA VAL A 46 16.21 -1.05 -9.37
C VAL A 46 16.63 -2.51 -9.57
N GLU A 47 17.59 -2.76 -10.45
CA GLU A 47 18.35 -4.02 -10.45
C GLU A 47 19.81 -3.70 -10.08
N GLY A 48 20.19 -4.04 -8.85
CA GLY A 48 21.55 -4.49 -8.56
C GLY A 48 22.62 -3.48 -8.10
N ASP A 49 22.32 -2.19 -7.94
CA ASP A 49 23.32 -1.25 -7.40
C ASP A 49 23.00 -0.88 -5.95
N ASN A 50 23.90 -1.26 -5.04
CA ASN A 50 23.99 -0.73 -3.70
C ASN A 50 23.90 0.80 -3.79
N LEU A 51 22.77 1.36 -3.38
CA LEU A 51 22.53 2.80 -3.33
C LEU A 51 23.43 3.39 -2.24
N VAL A 52 24.69 3.60 -2.59
CA VAL A 52 25.62 4.38 -1.79
C VAL A 52 25.06 5.80 -1.78
N SER A 53 24.43 6.16 -0.68
CA SER A 53 23.96 7.50 -0.39
C SER A 53 25.19 8.39 -0.17
N ASP A 54 25.75 8.89 -1.26
CA ASP A 54 26.68 10.01 -1.17
C ASP A 54 25.88 11.23 -0.71
N ALA A 55 25.89 11.42 0.61
CA ALA A 55 25.24 12.50 1.31
C ALA A 55 25.92 13.83 0.95
N LYS A 56 25.48 14.42 -0.16
CA LYS A 56 25.49 15.87 -0.38
C LYS A 56 24.71 16.24 -1.64
N LYS A 57 23.42 16.52 -1.43
CA LYS A 57 22.53 17.39 -2.23
C LYS A 57 21.67 16.79 -3.35
N ASP A 58 21.67 15.49 -3.55
CA ASP A 58 20.81 14.91 -4.59
C ASP A 58 19.53 14.37 -3.95
N ARG A 59 18.36 14.93 -4.31
CA ARG A 59 17.07 14.33 -3.93
C ARG A 59 16.85 13.10 -4.79
N GLU A 60 16.49 11.98 -4.15
CA GLU A 60 16.12 10.76 -4.86
C GLU A 60 14.63 10.83 -5.21
N ILE A 61 14.36 10.89 -6.52
CA ILE A 61 13.02 11.00 -7.09
C ILE A 61 12.69 9.68 -7.79
N ILE A 62 11.54 9.11 -7.44
CA ILE A 62 10.98 7.92 -8.08
C ILE A 62 9.80 8.36 -8.93
N VAL A 63 9.79 8.01 -10.21
CA VAL A 63 8.67 8.29 -11.11
C VAL A 63 7.92 7.00 -11.40
N ILE A 64 6.62 6.97 -11.08
CA ILE A 64 5.73 5.81 -11.28
C ILE A 64 4.47 6.31 -12.00
N ASP A 65 4.18 5.76 -13.18
CA ASP A 65 3.00 6.11 -13.99
C ASP A 65 2.80 7.64 -14.19
N GLY A 66 3.90 8.36 -14.38
CA GLY A 66 3.90 9.82 -14.57
C GLY A 66 3.70 10.64 -13.29
N ARG A 67 3.67 9.99 -12.11
CA ARG A 67 3.64 10.64 -10.79
C ARG A 67 5.02 10.65 -10.16
N VAL A 68 5.33 11.74 -9.47
CA VAL A 68 6.62 11.97 -8.83
C VAL A 68 6.53 11.62 -7.35
N TYR A 69 7.48 10.86 -6.84
CA TYR A 69 7.65 10.52 -5.44
C TYR A 69 9.05 10.91 -4.99
N GLU A 70 9.19 11.61 -3.88
CA GLU A 70 10.48 11.89 -3.26
C GLU A 70 10.75 10.82 -2.19
N ARG A 71 11.90 10.17 -2.26
CA ARG A 71 12.30 9.21 -1.22
C ARG A 71 12.78 9.99 -0.01
N VAL A 72 11.95 10.04 1.02
CA VAL A 72 12.29 10.63 2.31
C VAL A 72 12.70 9.51 3.24
N LEU A 73 14.01 9.37 3.49
CA LEU A 73 14.53 8.50 4.55
C LEU A 73 14.89 9.33 5.77
N ASN A 74 14.27 9.03 6.90
CA ASN A 74 14.65 9.61 8.18
C ASN A 74 15.79 8.78 8.82
N PRO A 75 16.63 9.40 9.66
CA PRO A 75 17.62 8.67 10.44
C PRO A 75 16.92 7.64 11.34
N GLY A 76 17.07 6.35 11.02
CA GLY A 76 16.42 5.24 11.74
C GLY A 76 15.45 4.41 10.89
N ASP A 77 15.14 4.84 9.66
CA ASP A 77 14.30 4.07 8.76
C ASP A 77 15.07 2.82 8.26
N ALA A 78 14.52 1.64 8.53
CA ALA A 78 15.03 0.38 8.01
C ALA A 78 14.47 0.15 6.60
N VAL A 79 15.37 0.06 5.62
CA VAL A 79 15.03 -0.32 4.25
C VAL A 79 15.17 -1.83 4.15
N TYR A 80 14.06 -2.52 3.88
CA TYR A 80 14.04 -3.97 3.68
C TYR A 80 13.89 -4.27 2.19
N ASP A 81 14.62 -5.27 1.71
CA ASP A 81 14.41 -5.85 0.39
C ASP A 81 13.19 -6.80 0.42
N LEU A 82 12.52 -6.99 -0.72
CA LEU A 82 11.40 -7.93 -0.85
C LEU A 82 11.83 -9.39 -0.61
N THR A 83 13.12 -9.67 -0.77
CA THR A 83 13.74 -10.95 -0.43
C THR A 83 14.17 -11.05 1.03
N ASP A 84 14.11 -9.97 1.79
CA ASP A 84 14.44 -10.02 3.20
C ASP A 84 13.40 -10.88 3.91
N GLU A 85 13.84 -12.06 4.36
CA GLU A 85 13.12 -12.81 5.36
C GLU A 85 13.11 -11.97 6.63
N VAL A 86 12.06 -11.16 6.79
CA VAL A 86 11.71 -10.64 8.10
C VAL A 86 11.52 -11.87 8.98
N GLU A 87 12.47 -12.14 9.86
CA GLU A 87 12.19 -12.96 11.03
C GLU A 87 10.93 -12.31 11.58
N LYS A 88 9.81 -13.04 11.53
CA LYS A 88 8.60 -12.63 12.21
C LYS A 88 9.03 -12.55 13.65
N GLY A 89 9.49 -11.38 14.05
CA GLY A 89 9.66 -11.03 15.44
C GLY A 89 8.38 -11.52 16.07
N SER A 90 8.53 -12.27 17.13
CA SER A 90 7.45 -12.67 18.01
C SER A 90 6.76 -11.45 18.65
N GLY A 91 6.52 -10.37 17.89
CA GLY A 91 5.32 -9.57 17.99
C GLY A 91 4.17 -10.49 17.64
N GLY A 92 3.82 -11.31 18.64
CA GLY A 92 2.58 -12.03 18.61
C GLY A 92 1.52 -11.04 18.16
N PHE A 93 0.71 -11.44 17.18
CA PHE A 93 -0.66 -10.97 17.16
C PHE A 93 -1.07 -10.96 18.62
N MET A 94 -1.29 -9.77 19.20
CA MET A 94 -1.83 -9.66 20.54
C MET A 94 -3.05 -10.58 20.48
N TYR A 95 -2.96 -11.72 21.16
CA TYR A 95 -4.08 -12.63 21.32
C TYR A 95 -5.05 -11.82 22.14
N ASP A 96 -5.92 -11.05 21.47
CA ASP A 96 -6.98 -10.30 22.10
C ASP A 96 -8.03 -11.35 22.49
N PRO A 97 -8.17 -11.67 23.78
CA PRO A 97 -9.15 -12.66 24.21
C PRO A 97 -10.57 -12.22 23.84
N GLY A 98 -10.81 -10.91 23.67
CA GLY A 98 -12.10 -10.35 23.24
C GLY A 98 -12.44 -10.69 21.78
N LEU A 99 -11.46 -10.65 20.87
CA LEU A 99 -11.66 -11.06 19.47
C LEU A 99 -12.02 -12.55 19.37
N ASN A 100 -11.39 -13.39 20.19
CA ASN A 100 -11.70 -14.82 20.22
C ASN A 100 -13.15 -15.07 20.71
N GLU A 101 -13.58 -14.35 21.74
CA GLU A 101 -14.96 -14.46 22.24
C GLU A 101 -15.99 -14.00 21.18
N GLU A 102 -15.72 -12.92 20.47
CA GLU A 102 -16.59 -12.42 19.39
C GLU A 102 -16.66 -13.41 18.21
N ILE A 103 -15.52 -13.98 17.80
CA ILE A 103 -15.46 -15.02 16.77
C ILE A 103 -16.26 -16.25 17.21
N MET A 104 -16.06 -16.72 18.43
CA MET A 104 -16.78 -17.89 18.96
C MET A 104 -18.29 -17.64 19.02
N LYS A 105 -18.72 -16.43 19.39
CA LYS A 105 -20.12 -16.03 19.38
C LYS A 105 -20.70 -16.03 17.96
N ALA A 106 -20.00 -15.43 16.99
CA ALA A 106 -20.44 -15.40 15.60
C ALA A 106 -20.56 -16.81 15.00
N VAL A 107 -19.60 -17.69 15.32
CA VAL A 107 -19.63 -19.10 14.91
C VAL A 107 -20.83 -19.82 15.53
N ALA A 108 -21.10 -19.63 16.83
CA ALA A 108 -22.22 -20.25 17.51
C ALA A 108 -23.57 -19.82 16.92
N GLU A 109 -23.77 -18.52 16.69
CA GLU A 109 -25.00 -17.96 16.09
C GLU A 109 -25.22 -18.48 14.65
N THR A 110 -24.15 -18.54 13.86
CA THR A 110 -24.20 -19.07 12.49
C THR A 110 -24.53 -20.56 12.49
N THR A 111 -23.88 -21.32 13.39
CA THR A 111 -24.12 -22.76 13.54
C THR A 111 -25.56 -23.04 13.96
N GLU A 112 -26.11 -22.28 14.91
CA GLU A 112 -27.49 -22.45 15.36
C GLU A 112 -28.49 -22.27 14.22
N ARG A 113 -28.28 -21.28 13.36
CA ARG A 113 -29.12 -21.05 12.17
C ARG A 113 -29.07 -22.24 11.21
N ILE A 114 -27.87 -22.71 10.88
CA ILE A 114 -27.68 -23.86 10.00
C ILE A 114 -28.33 -25.12 10.59
N VAL A 115 -28.14 -25.36 11.89
CA VAL A 115 -28.71 -26.51 12.61
C VAL A 115 -30.23 -26.49 12.55
N LYS A 116 -30.88 -25.34 12.76
CA LYS A 116 -32.35 -25.21 12.69
C LYS A 116 -32.91 -25.52 11.31
N GLU A 117 -32.16 -25.25 10.26
CA GLU A 117 -32.56 -25.53 8.88
C GLU A 117 -32.28 -26.98 8.48
N MET A 118 -31.10 -27.52 8.83
CA MET A 118 -30.64 -28.83 8.36
C MET A 118 -31.12 -30.01 9.23
N VAL A 119 -31.14 -29.85 10.56
CA VAL A 119 -31.38 -30.98 11.46
C VAL A 119 -32.77 -31.61 11.32
N PRO A 120 -33.88 -30.87 11.10
CA PRO A 120 -35.18 -31.49 10.92
C PRO A 120 -35.22 -32.50 9.76
N GLU A 121 -34.62 -32.13 8.61
CA GLU A 121 -34.56 -33.02 7.44
C GLU A 121 -33.68 -34.25 7.71
N ILE A 122 -32.50 -34.03 8.30
CA ILE A 122 -31.58 -35.12 8.66
C ILE A 122 -32.26 -36.09 9.65
N ALA A 123 -32.95 -35.55 10.66
CA ALA A 123 -33.65 -36.35 11.66
C ALA A 123 -34.75 -37.21 11.02
N GLU A 124 -35.56 -36.64 10.12
CA GLU A 124 -36.59 -37.41 9.41
C GLU A 124 -35.99 -38.55 8.60
N ARG A 125 -34.92 -38.28 7.84
CA ARG A 125 -34.22 -39.29 7.04
C ARG A 125 -33.68 -40.42 7.91
N VAL A 126 -32.99 -40.09 9.00
CA VAL A 126 -32.43 -41.07 9.94
C VAL A 126 -33.55 -41.89 10.58
N ILE A 127 -34.63 -41.27 11.05
CA ILE A 127 -35.75 -42.00 11.67
C ILE A 127 -36.38 -42.97 10.67
N ARG A 128 -36.57 -42.56 9.42
CA ARG A 128 -37.13 -43.44 8.37
C ARG A 128 -36.23 -44.64 8.13
N GLU A 129 -34.93 -44.43 7.97
CA GLU A 129 -33.95 -45.49 7.77
C GLU A 129 -33.93 -46.47 8.96
N GLU A 130 -33.97 -45.98 10.20
CA GLU A 130 -34.00 -46.84 11.39
C GLU A 130 -35.30 -47.66 11.49
N ILE A 131 -36.46 -47.10 11.13
CA ILE A 131 -37.73 -47.85 11.10
C ILE A 131 -37.70 -48.95 10.04
N GLU A 132 -37.14 -48.68 8.85
CA GLU A 132 -37.03 -49.69 7.79
C GLU A 132 -36.13 -50.85 8.19
N LYS A 133 -35.03 -50.59 8.90
CA LYS A 133 -34.17 -51.64 9.46
C LYS A 133 -34.91 -52.54 10.46
N LEU A 134 -35.80 -51.97 11.28
CA LEU A 134 -36.57 -52.73 12.27
C LEU A 134 -37.70 -53.58 11.68
N LYS A 135 -38.11 -53.32 10.43
CA LYS A 135 -39.16 -54.08 9.74
C LYS A 135 -38.65 -55.32 9.01
N ARG A 136 -37.34 -55.53 8.97
CA ARG A 136 -36.68 -56.65 8.29
C ARG A 136 -36.17 -57.67 9.30
#